data_AF-A0AAW1D9R1-F1
#
_entry.id   AF-A0AAW1D9R1-F1
#
_cell.length_a   1.000
_cell.length_b   1.000
_cell.length_c   1.000
_cell.angle_alpha   90.00
_cell.angle_beta   90.00
_cell.angle_gamma   90.00
#
_symmetry.space_group_name_H-M   'P 1'
#
loop_
_entity.id
_entity.type
_entity.pdbx_description
1 polymer ?
#
loop_
_entity_poly.entity_id
_entity_poly.type
_entity_poly.pdbx_seq_one_letter_code
_entity_poly.pdbx_strand_id
1 'polypeptide(L)'
;MPLPLELSDSSSTTVPEHFKILIENLLIERKQFKDNYKILPKFLKLDYELIYCVAITVALETGFRLGNTLSTFGFDIRAMRELNSFERFRDIDGERLKATLNLPYFPSWTLRIISIPLIGDLALYDILAVEEDEVKFSSSVAVSCSKYLTLLNKDVIS
;
A
#
# COMPACT_ATOMS: atom_id res chain seq x y z
N MET A 1 2.60 6.15 -20.24
CA MET A 1 1.85 4.96 -20.71
C MET A 1 0.85 4.63 -19.62
N PRO A 2 -0.47 4.56 -19.87
CA PRO A 2 -1.43 4.22 -18.82
C PRO A 2 -1.23 2.77 -18.35
N LEU A 3 -1.22 2.56 -17.04
CA LEU A 3 -1.14 1.23 -16.42
C LEU A 3 -2.41 0.41 -16.76
N PRO A 4 -2.29 -0.86 -17.19
CA PRO A 4 -3.44 -1.70 -17.56
C PRO A 4 -4.04 -2.38 -16.32
N LEU A 5 -4.65 -1.57 -15.44
CA LEU A 5 -5.21 -2.02 -14.17
C LEU A 5 -6.67 -1.59 -14.05
N GLU A 6 -7.56 -2.56 -13.81
CA GLU A 6 -8.99 -2.33 -13.59
C GLU A 6 -9.39 -2.83 -12.19
N LEU A 7 -10.08 -1.98 -11.42
CA LEU A 7 -10.66 -2.31 -10.11
C LEU A 7 -12.07 -2.85 -10.35
N SER A 8 -12.27 -4.14 -10.08
CA SER A 8 -13.47 -4.91 -10.44
C SER A 8 -14.78 -4.42 -9.79
N ASP A 9 -14.71 -3.75 -8.64
CA ASP A 9 -15.89 -3.27 -7.88
C ASP A 9 -16.16 -1.75 -8.04
N SER A 10 -15.46 -1.06 -8.95
CA SER A 10 -15.62 0.39 -9.14
C SER A 10 -16.70 0.73 -10.19
N SER A 11 -17.66 1.61 -9.84
CA SER A 11 -18.59 2.22 -10.80
C SER A 11 -17.96 3.37 -11.61
N SER A 12 -16.74 3.78 -11.26
CA SER A 12 -15.95 4.80 -11.94
C SER A 12 -14.86 4.14 -12.79
N THR A 13 -14.79 4.52 -14.06
CA THR A 13 -13.70 4.11 -14.97
C THR A 13 -12.41 4.91 -14.73
N THR A 14 -12.45 5.92 -13.87
CA THR A 14 -11.30 6.79 -13.59
C THR A 14 -10.53 6.30 -12.38
N VAL A 15 -9.29 5.89 -12.64
CA VAL A 15 -8.32 5.52 -11.60
C VAL A 15 -7.85 6.78 -10.85
N PRO A 16 -7.96 6.84 -9.51
CA PRO A 16 -7.54 8.00 -8.73
C PRO A 16 -6.06 8.34 -8.91
N GLU A 17 -5.72 9.63 -8.95
CA GLU A 17 -4.34 10.06 -9.25
C GLU A 17 -3.33 9.64 -8.18
N HIS A 18 -3.71 9.64 -6.90
CA HIS A 18 -2.83 9.18 -5.82
C HIS A 18 -2.51 7.69 -5.95
N PHE A 19 -3.47 6.90 -6.40
CA PHE A 19 -3.26 5.48 -6.58
C PHE A 19 -2.25 5.23 -7.71
N LYS A 20 -2.30 6.01 -8.79
CA LYS A 20 -1.25 5.97 -9.83
C LYS A 20 0.12 6.32 -9.28
N ILE A 21 0.23 7.40 -8.49
CA ILE A 21 1.50 7.81 -7.85
C ILE A 21 2.03 6.70 -6.94
N LEU A 22 1.17 6.05 -6.15
CA LEU A 22 1.56 4.92 -5.31
C LEU A 22 2.10 3.74 -6.13
N ILE A 23 1.47 3.42 -7.26
CA ILE A 23 1.96 2.38 -8.17
C ILE A 23 3.31 2.76 -8.76
N GLU A 24 3.49 4.00 -9.21
CA GLU A 24 4.77 4.47 -9.76
C GLU A 24 5.89 4.37 -8.71
N ASN A 25 5.64 4.81 -7.48
CA ASN A 25 6.60 4.71 -6.38
C ASN A 25 6.92 3.25 -6.03
N LEU A 26 5.91 2.37 -6.02
CA LEU A 26 6.09 0.94 -5.81
C LEU A 26 7.00 0.33 -6.90
N LEU A 27 6.79 0.69 -8.17
CA LEU A 27 7.60 0.17 -9.28
C LEU A 27 9.05 0.68 -9.21
N ILE A 28 9.25 1.94 -8.82
CA ILE A 28 10.59 2.51 -8.58
C ILE A 28 11.28 1.77 -7.42
N GLU A 29 10.60 1.61 -6.29
CA GLU A 29 11.09 0.88 -5.11
C GLU A 29 11.44 -0.56 -5.48
N ARG A 30 10.55 -1.28 -6.16
CA ARG A 30 10.74 -2.66 -6.62
C ARG A 30 12.00 -2.79 -7.48
N LYS A 31 12.24 -1.85 -8.39
CA LYS A 31 13.44 -1.82 -9.22
C LYS A 31 14.71 -1.60 -8.37
N GLN A 32 14.70 -0.59 -7.51
CA GLN A 32 15.83 -0.31 -6.61
C GLN A 32 16.15 -1.50 -5.70
N PHE A 33 15.11 -2.16 -5.16
CA PHE A 33 15.26 -3.35 -4.34
C PHE A 33 15.91 -4.50 -5.11
N LYS A 34 15.50 -4.72 -6.37
CA LYS A 34 16.09 -5.74 -7.26
C LYS A 34 17.56 -5.46 -7.59
N ASP A 35 17.90 -4.19 -7.82
CA ASP A 35 19.27 -3.79 -8.16
C ASP A 35 20.23 -3.91 -6.96
N ASN A 36 19.72 -3.67 -5.74
CA ASN A 36 20.50 -3.69 -4.50
C ASN A 36 20.68 -5.09 -3.89
N TYR A 37 19.75 -6.03 -4.10
CA TYR A 37 19.80 -7.39 -3.54
C TYR A 37 20.03 -8.43 -4.64
N LYS A 38 21.30 -8.81 -4.85
CA LYS A 38 21.75 -9.75 -5.90
C LYS A 38 21.36 -11.22 -5.67
N ILE A 39 20.97 -11.59 -4.45
CA ILE A 39 20.50 -12.94 -4.08
C ILE A 39 19.00 -12.81 -3.89
N LEU A 40 18.20 -13.44 -4.77
CA LEU A 40 16.75 -13.28 -4.86
C LEU A 40 16.08 -13.23 -3.46
N PRO A 41 15.71 -12.04 -2.95
CA PRO A 41 14.64 -12.01 -1.97
C PRO A 41 13.40 -12.60 -2.65
N LYS A 42 12.54 -13.31 -1.91
CA LYS A 42 11.27 -13.81 -2.47
C LYS A 42 10.43 -12.60 -2.87
N PHE A 43 10.60 -12.13 -4.11
CA PHE A 43 9.85 -11.00 -4.62
C PHE A 43 8.36 -11.34 -4.54
N LEU A 44 7.61 -10.48 -3.86
CA LEU A 44 6.15 -10.62 -3.85
C LEU A 44 5.64 -10.49 -5.29
N LYS A 45 4.58 -11.23 -5.59
CA LYS A 45 3.86 -11.06 -6.86
C LYS A 45 3.32 -9.63 -6.90
N LEU A 46 3.33 -9.04 -8.08
CA LEU A 46 2.87 -7.67 -8.28
C LEU A 46 1.42 -7.46 -7.80
N ASP A 47 0.54 -8.45 -8.00
CA ASP A 47 -0.85 -8.38 -7.56
C ASP A 47 -0.99 -8.08 -6.06
N TYR A 48 -0.14 -8.69 -5.22
CA TYR A 48 -0.12 -8.44 -3.78
C TYR A 48 0.24 -6.99 -3.46
N GLU A 49 1.20 -6.46 -4.18
CA GLU A 49 1.73 -5.12 -3.99
C GLU A 49 0.73 -4.07 -4.48
N LEU A 50 -0.01 -4.37 -5.54
CA LEU A 50 -1.06 -3.51 -6.07
C LEU A 50 -2.28 -3.47 -5.13
N ILE A 51 -2.73 -4.59 -4.56
CA ILE A 51 -3.78 -4.56 -3.52
C ILE A 51 -3.30 -3.77 -2.31
N TYR A 52 -2.01 -3.89 -1.99
CA TYR A 52 -1.44 -3.11 -0.90
C TYR A 52 -1.47 -1.60 -1.17
N CYS A 53 -1.21 -1.16 -2.40
CA CYS A 53 -1.43 0.24 -2.81
C CYS A 53 -2.91 0.66 -2.71
N VAL A 54 -3.86 -0.25 -2.95
CA VAL A 54 -5.30 0.02 -2.71
C VAL A 54 -5.55 0.24 -1.21
N ALA A 55 -5.00 -0.59 -0.34
CA ALA A 55 -5.16 -0.43 1.12
C ALA A 55 -4.62 0.93 1.62
N ILE A 56 -3.45 1.35 1.14
CA ILE A 56 -2.90 2.69 1.46
C ILE A 56 -3.81 3.78 0.91
N THR A 57 -4.28 3.65 -0.32
CA THR A 57 -5.18 4.62 -0.96
C THR A 57 -6.44 4.85 -0.11
N VAL A 58 -7.11 3.77 0.29
CA VAL A 58 -8.31 3.84 1.15
C VAL A 58 -7.99 4.51 2.48
N ALA A 59 -6.84 4.20 3.09
CA ALA A 59 -6.42 4.87 4.32
C ALA A 59 -6.21 6.39 4.11
N LEU A 60 -5.59 6.81 3.02
CA LEU A 60 -5.41 8.24 2.74
C LEU A 60 -6.75 8.96 2.49
N GLU A 61 -7.66 8.34 1.74
CA GLU A 61 -9.00 8.88 1.47
C GLU A 61 -9.86 8.99 2.73
N THR A 62 -9.66 8.11 3.71
CA THR A 62 -10.35 8.16 5.01
C THR A 62 -9.73 9.16 5.99
N GLY A 63 -8.62 9.83 5.63
CA GLY A 63 -8.03 10.92 6.40
C GLY A 63 -6.72 10.59 7.11
N PHE A 64 -6.18 9.38 6.95
CA PHE A 64 -4.84 9.04 7.47
C PHE A 64 -3.74 9.74 6.65
N ARG A 65 -2.56 9.96 7.25
CA ARG A 65 -1.46 10.72 6.63
C ARG A 65 -0.15 9.95 6.71
N LEU A 66 0.75 10.16 5.75
CA LEU A 66 2.09 9.55 5.74
C LEU A 66 3.08 10.36 6.57
N GLY A 67 2.91 11.68 6.61
CA GLY A 67 3.74 12.61 7.38
C GLY A 67 3.05 13.13 8.64
N ASN A 68 3.81 13.84 9.49
CA ASN A 68 3.31 14.51 10.71
C ASN A 68 2.58 15.83 10.41
N THR A 69 2.28 16.10 9.15
CA THR A 69 1.59 17.31 8.71
C THR A 69 0.14 17.28 9.17
N LEU A 70 -0.31 18.41 9.73
CA LEU A 70 -1.62 18.62 10.37
C LEU A 70 -2.73 17.75 9.79
N SER A 71 -3.18 16.82 10.61
CA SER A 71 -4.32 15.94 10.40
C SER A 71 -5.56 16.69 9.94
N THR A 72 -6.05 16.37 8.75
CA THR A 72 -7.31 16.89 8.22
C THR A 72 -8.30 15.77 8.01
N PHE A 73 -9.57 16.06 8.25
CA PHE A 73 -10.64 15.09 8.02
C PHE A 73 -10.89 14.91 6.51
N GLY A 74 -10.98 13.65 6.07
CA GLY A 74 -11.28 13.29 4.69
C GLY A 74 -10.11 13.44 3.70
N PHE A 75 -10.46 13.48 2.41
CA PHE A 75 -9.50 13.63 1.32
C PHE A 75 -8.78 14.99 1.39
N ASP A 76 -7.45 14.98 1.46
CA ASP A 76 -6.63 16.19 1.46
C ASP A 76 -5.59 16.11 0.34
N ILE A 77 -5.60 17.10 -0.54
CA ILE A 77 -4.63 17.22 -1.64
C ILE A 77 -3.17 17.31 -1.14
N ARG A 78 -2.94 17.71 0.11
CA ARG A 78 -1.61 17.72 0.73
C ARG A 78 -1.13 16.31 1.05
N ALA A 79 -2.02 15.36 1.38
CA ALA A 79 -1.66 13.96 1.51
C ALA A 79 -1.06 13.41 0.19
N MET A 80 -1.49 13.95 -0.96
CA MET A 80 -0.92 13.62 -2.27
C MET A 80 0.54 14.05 -2.40
N ARG A 81 0.95 15.14 -1.74
CA ARG A 81 2.35 15.58 -1.75
C ARG A 81 3.24 14.67 -0.92
N GLU A 82 2.69 14.10 0.16
CA GLU A 82 3.41 13.16 1.03
C GLU A 82 3.68 11.83 0.32
N LEU A 83 2.84 11.44 -0.66
CA LEU A 83 3.08 10.26 -1.51
C LEU A 83 4.43 10.34 -2.23
N ASN A 84 4.86 11.52 -2.67
CA ASN A 84 6.14 11.69 -3.37
C ASN A 84 7.36 11.35 -2.48
N SER A 85 7.19 11.38 -1.16
CA SER A 85 8.20 11.00 -0.17
C SER A 85 8.04 9.58 0.38
N PHE A 86 7.09 8.81 -0.15
CA PHE A 86 6.87 7.44 0.30
C PHE A 86 7.86 6.49 -0.38
N GLU A 87 9.02 6.30 0.26
CA GLU A 87 10.18 5.66 -0.37
C GLU A 87 10.29 4.15 -0.09
N ARG A 88 9.56 3.61 0.90
CA ARG A 88 9.73 2.21 1.32
C ARG A 88 8.41 1.52 1.60
N PHE A 89 8.09 0.55 0.75
CA PHE A 89 6.92 -0.31 0.88
C PHE A 89 7.22 -1.60 1.66
N ARG A 90 8.48 -2.05 1.70
CA ARG A 90 8.87 -3.37 2.22
C ARG A 90 9.64 -3.30 3.53
N ASP A 91 9.59 -4.41 4.26
CA ASP A 91 10.53 -4.67 5.34
C ASP A 91 11.94 -5.01 4.80
N ILE A 92 12.90 -5.17 5.72
CA ILE A 92 14.31 -5.38 5.37
C ILE A 92 14.55 -6.70 4.64
N ASP A 93 13.69 -7.69 4.90
CA ASP A 93 13.75 -9.03 4.32
C ASP A 93 12.99 -9.14 2.99
N GLY A 94 12.18 -8.12 2.65
CA GLY A 94 11.39 -8.04 1.42
C GLY A 94 10.17 -8.97 1.38
N GLU A 95 9.91 -9.72 2.45
CA GLU A 95 8.84 -10.71 2.51
C GLU A 95 7.48 -10.10 2.90
N ARG A 96 7.47 -8.87 3.40
CA ARG A 96 6.25 -8.19 3.85
C ARG A 96 6.21 -6.75 3.37
N LEU A 97 5.00 -6.26 3.16
CA LEU A 97 4.77 -4.83 2.90
C LEU A 97 4.34 -4.16 4.20
N LYS A 98 4.84 -2.96 4.46
CA LYS A 98 4.52 -2.19 5.66
C LYS A 98 4.44 -0.69 5.35
N ALA A 99 3.44 -0.04 5.93
CA ALA A 99 3.25 1.40 5.93
C ALA A 99 2.88 1.81 7.34
N THR A 100 3.36 2.98 7.74
CA THR A 100 2.96 3.61 9.00
C THR A 100 2.34 4.95 8.62
N LEU A 101 1.11 5.15 9.09
CA LEU A 101 0.32 6.35 8.86
C LEU A 101 -0.03 6.99 10.19
N ASN A 102 -0.20 8.31 10.22
CA ASN A 102 -0.64 9.04 11.38
C ASN A 102 -2.16 9.10 11.44
N LEU A 103 -2.71 8.97 12.66
CA LEU A 103 -4.14 9.09 12.90
C LEU A 103 -4.56 10.56 12.97
N PRO A 104 -5.69 10.94 12.36
CA PRO A 104 -6.06 12.34 12.32
C PRO A 104 -6.41 12.95 13.68
N TYR A 105 -6.89 12.15 14.63
CA TYR A 105 -7.38 12.63 15.94
C TYR A 105 -6.47 12.31 17.13
N PHE A 106 -5.45 11.47 16.91
CA PHE A 106 -4.63 10.91 17.97
C PHE A 106 -3.16 11.06 17.57
N PRO A 107 -2.52 12.20 17.87
CA PRO A 107 -1.17 12.50 17.39
C PRO A 107 -0.10 11.57 18.00
N SER A 108 -0.37 10.93 19.13
CA SER A 108 0.47 9.88 19.70
C SER A 108 0.26 8.51 19.06
N TRP A 109 -0.75 8.37 18.17
CA TRP A 109 -1.13 7.11 17.57
C TRP A 109 -0.73 7.04 16.10
N THR A 110 -0.29 5.85 15.72
CA THR A 110 -0.01 5.50 14.33
C THR A 110 -0.81 4.28 13.92
N LEU A 111 -1.22 4.25 12.65
CA LEU A 111 -1.78 3.10 11.99
C LEU A 111 -0.66 2.38 11.25
N ARG A 112 -0.36 1.14 11.61
CA ARG A 112 0.54 0.28 10.87
C ARG A 112 -0.30 -0.66 10.01
N ILE A 113 -0.14 -0.57 8.70
CA ILE A 113 -0.71 -1.51 7.74
C ILE A 113 0.41 -2.47 7.34
N ILE A 114 0.22 -3.76 7.59
CA ILE A 114 1.19 -4.81 7.28
C ILE A 114 0.49 -5.80 6.35
N SER A 115 1.12 -6.14 5.23
CA SER A 115 0.61 -7.16 4.31
C SER A 115 1.63 -8.29 4.17
N ILE A 116 1.12 -9.51 4.35
CA ILE A 116 1.89 -10.75 4.28
C ILE A 116 1.26 -11.64 3.20
N PRO A 117 2.02 -12.10 2.19
CA PRO A 117 1.50 -13.08 1.24
C PRO A 117 1.17 -14.40 1.96
N LEU A 118 0.01 -14.97 1.65
CA LEU A 118 -0.35 -16.33 2.05
C LEU A 118 -0.20 -17.30 0.86
N ILE A 119 -0.57 -18.56 1.09
CA ILE A 119 -0.58 -19.58 0.03
C ILE A 119 -1.66 -19.22 -1.00
N GLY A 120 -1.31 -19.30 -2.29
CA GLY A 120 -2.25 -19.10 -3.40
C GLY A 120 -2.31 -17.66 -3.89
N ASP A 121 -3.51 -17.06 -3.82
CA ASP A 121 -3.83 -15.67 -4.23
C ASP A 121 -4.20 -14.75 -3.06
N LEU A 122 -4.03 -15.24 -1.84
CA LEU A 122 -4.48 -14.56 -0.62
C LEU A 122 -3.35 -13.73 -0.01
N ALA A 123 -3.66 -12.52 0.43
CA ALA A 123 -2.81 -11.73 1.30
C ALA A 123 -3.50 -11.48 2.64
N LEU A 124 -2.75 -11.65 3.73
CA LEU A 124 -3.17 -11.25 5.07
C LEU A 124 -2.80 -9.78 5.27
N TYR A 125 -3.78 -8.97 5.65
CA TYR A 125 -3.60 -7.60 6.06
C TYR A 125 -3.81 -7.49 7.57
N ASP A 126 -2.75 -7.12 8.28
CA ASP A 126 -2.82 -6.74 9.68
C ASP A 126 -2.81 -5.22 9.79
N ILE A 127 -3.85 -4.69 10.43
CA ILE A 127 -4.07 -3.27 10.66
C ILE A 127 -3.94 -3.05 12.17
N LEU A 128 -2.91 -2.33 12.58
CA LEU A 128 -2.58 -2.10 13.99
C LEU A 128 -2.67 -0.61 14.31
N ALA A 129 -3.42 -0.25 15.33
CA ALA A 129 -3.33 1.07 15.95
C ALA A 129 -2.32 0.99 17.10
N VAL A 130 -1.27 1.81 17.05
CA VAL A 130 -0.13 1.76 17.96
C VAL A 130 0.08 3.12 18.61
N GLU A 131 0.19 3.14 19.93
CA GLU A 131 0.54 4.32 20.75
C GLU A 131 1.76 3.97 21.59
N GLU A 132 2.83 4.79 21.52
CA GLU A 132 4.07 4.59 22.30
C GLU A 132 4.64 3.16 22.16
N ASP A 133 4.60 2.62 20.94
CA ASP A 133 4.98 1.25 20.58
C ASP A 133 4.12 0.11 21.15
N GLU A 134 3.06 0.43 21.89
CA GLU A 134 2.04 -0.54 22.32
C GLU A 134 0.90 -0.63 21.32
N VAL A 135 0.52 -1.85 20.94
CA VAL A 135 -0.65 -2.11 20.11
C VAL A 135 -1.91 -1.91 20.96
N LYS A 136 -2.71 -0.89 20.64
CA LYS A 136 -3.97 -0.60 21.32
C LYS A 136 -5.16 -1.30 20.67
N PHE A 137 -5.15 -1.41 19.35
CA PHE A 137 -6.13 -2.17 18.58
C PHE A 137 -5.46 -2.90 17.42
N SER A 138 -6.04 -4.04 17.06
CA SER A 138 -5.61 -4.83 15.91
C SER A 138 -6.82 -5.40 15.19
N SER A 139 -6.77 -5.39 13.86
CA SER A 139 -7.71 -6.11 13.01
C SER A 139 -6.92 -6.81 11.92
N SER A 140 -7.36 -8.02 11.58
CA SER A 140 -6.71 -8.84 10.55
C SER A 140 -7.74 -9.32 9.54
N VAL A 141 -7.40 -9.26 8.25
CA VAL A 141 -8.29 -9.72 7.19
C VAL A 141 -7.48 -10.40 6.08
N ALA A 142 -7.98 -11.55 5.60
CA ALA A 142 -7.44 -12.20 4.42
C ALA A 142 -8.19 -11.70 3.18
N VAL A 143 -7.45 -11.25 2.17
CA VAL A 143 -7.97 -10.68 0.94
C VAL A 143 -7.50 -11.53 -0.24
N SER A 144 -8.45 -11.97 -1.09
CA SER A 144 -8.12 -12.59 -2.38
C SER A 144 -7.80 -11.51 -3.39
N CYS A 145 -6.56 -11.50 -3.89
CA CYS A 145 -6.10 -10.45 -4.81
C CYS A 145 -6.82 -10.51 -6.15
N SER A 146 -7.08 -11.72 -6.66
CA SER A 146 -7.76 -11.91 -7.95
C SER A 146 -9.21 -11.41 -7.95
N LYS A 147 -9.83 -11.33 -6.78
CA LYS A 147 -11.19 -10.77 -6.63
C LYS A 147 -11.22 -9.26 -6.94
N TYR A 148 -10.17 -8.53 -6.59
CA TYR A 148 -10.16 -7.06 -6.62
C TYR A 148 -9.27 -6.48 -7.73
N LEU A 149 -8.40 -7.29 -8.34
CA LEU A 149 -7.53 -6.87 -9.43
C LEU A 149 -7.63 -7.82 -10.61
N THR A 150 -7.86 -7.22 -11.77
CA THR A 150 -7.67 -7.89 -13.06
C THR A 150 -6.52 -7.20 -13.79
N LEU A 151 -5.39 -7.91 -13.93
CA LEU A 151 -4.30 -7.47 -14.80
C LEU A 151 -4.65 -7.79 -16.25
N LEU A 152 -4.86 -6.76 -17.07
CA LEU A 152 -5.28 -6.92 -18.47
C LEU A 152 -4.14 -7.37 -19.40
N ASN A 153 -2.88 -7.26 -18.97
CA ASN A 153 -1.70 -7.73 -19.72
C ASN A 153 -0.64 -8.32 -18.77
N LYS A 154 -0.56 -9.65 -18.68
CA LYS A 154 0.40 -10.35 -17.81
C LYS A 154 1.85 -10.29 -18.31
N ASP A 155 2.07 -10.06 -19.61
CA ASP A 155 3.39 -10.17 -20.24
C ASP A 155 4.25 -8.89 -20.16
N VAL A 156 3.70 -7.78 -19.66
CA VAL A 156 4.39 -6.47 -19.67
C VAL A 156 5.13 -6.18 -18.35
N ILE A 157 4.87 -6.95 -17.28
CA ILE A 157 5.30 -6.59 -15.91
C ILE A 157 6.07 -7.71 -15.18
N SER A 158 6.48 -8.75 -15.90
CA SER A 158 7.35 -9.83 -15.40
C SER A 158 8.84 -9.48 -15.50
#